data_AF-A0A843H7L6-F1
#
_entry.id   AF-A0A843H7L6-F1
#
_cell.length_a   1.000
_cell.length_b   1.000
_cell.length_c   1.000
_cell.angle_alpha   90.00
_cell.angle_beta   90.00
_cell.angle_gamma   90.00
#
_symmetry.space_group_name_H-M   'P 1'
#
loop_
_entity.id
_entity.type
_entity.pdbx_description
1 polymer ?
#
loop_
_entity_poly.entity_id
_entity_poly.type
_entity_poly.pdbx_seq_one_letter_code
_entity_poly.pdbx_strand_id
1 'polypeptide(L)'
;MKLIYKNLGKIMTKCLMIQGTASNAGKSLIVAALCRIYTKRGYKVAPFKSQNMSLNSYTTKENKEIAIAQVLQAKAANIEPTV
;
A
#
# COMPACT_ATOMS: atom_id res chain seq x y z
N MET A 1 32.90 24.90 -19.71
CA MET A 1 32.52 24.04 -18.57
C MET A 1 31.00 24.01 -18.47
N LYS A 2 30.34 23.07 -19.18
CA LYS A 2 28.87 22.92 -19.18
C LYS A 2 28.53 21.80 -18.20
N LEU A 3 28.03 22.15 -17.01
CA LEU A 3 27.44 21.18 -16.09
C LEU A 3 26.20 20.58 -16.77
N ILE A 4 26.31 19.33 -17.20
CA ILE A 4 25.18 18.51 -17.62
C ILE A 4 24.42 18.17 -16.33
N TYR A 5 23.37 18.94 -16.02
CA TYR A 5 22.34 18.49 -15.09
C TYR A 5 21.72 17.23 -15.70
N LYS A 6 22.15 16.06 -15.21
CA LYS A 6 21.45 14.80 -15.45
C LYS A 6 19.99 15.02 -15.10
N ASN A 7 19.16 15.02 -16.13
CA ASN A 7 17.72 14.94 -16.05
C ASN A 7 17.39 13.58 -15.44
N LEU A 8 17.45 13.47 -14.11
CA LEU A 8 16.97 12.32 -13.36
C LEU A 8 15.46 12.34 -13.51
N GLY A 9 14.98 11.77 -14.62
CA GLY A 9 13.57 11.56 -14.90
C GLY A 9 12.92 10.92 -13.68
N LYS A 10 12.15 11.71 -12.95
CA LYS A 10 11.45 11.31 -11.74
C LYS A 10 10.51 10.18 -12.14
N ILE A 11 10.81 8.93 -11.75
CA ILE A 11 9.91 7.82 -11.98
C ILE A 11 8.62 8.12 -11.19
N MET A 12 7.55 8.50 -11.89
CA MET A 12 6.25 8.68 -11.25
C MET A 12 5.68 7.31 -10.85
N THR A 13 5.57 7.07 -9.55
CA THR A 13 4.83 5.92 -9.03
C THR A 13 3.35 6.09 -9.37
N LYS A 14 2.76 5.07 -10.02
CA LYS A 14 1.31 5.07 -10.29
C LYS A 14 0.56 4.81 -9.00
N CYS A 15 -0.45 5.64 -8.71
CA CYS A 15 -1.34 5.49 -7.55
C CYS A 15 -2.75 5.12 -8.01
N LEU A 16 -3.36 4.14 -7.33
CA LEU A 16 -4.75 3.74 -7.56
C LEU A 16 -5.51 3.82 -6.23
N MET A 17 -6.54 4.66 -6.19
CA MET A 17 -7.42 4.79 -5.04
C MET A 17 -8.65 3.89 -5.22
N ILE A 18 -8.96 3.07 -4.22
CA ILE A 18 -10.16 2.23 -4.22
C ILE A 18 -11.21 2.87 -3.32
N GLN A 19 -12.31 3.31 -3.93
CA GLN A 19 -13.40 4.02 -3.27
C GLN A 19 -14.69 3.18 -3.21
N GLY A 20 -15.61 3.58 -2.35
CA GLY A 20 -16.93 2.95 -2.22
C GLY A 20 -17.84 3.77 -1.32
N THR A 21 -19.15 3.58 -1.50
CA THR A 21 -20.21 4.42 -0.90
C THR A 21 -20.58 4.06 0.54
N ALA A 22 -20.15 2.89 1.01
CA ALA A 22 -20.44 2.42 2.37
C ALA A 22 -19.21 1.81 3.03
N SER A 23 -19.20 1.81 4.36
CA SER A 23 -18.34 0.93 5.16
C SER A 23 -18.64 -0.53 4.81
N ASN A 24 -17.64 -1.40 4.95
CA ASN A 24 -17.74 -2.84 4.66
C ASN A 24 -18.11 -3.25 3.22
N ALA A 25 -18.12 -2.32 2.26
CA ALA A 25 -18.32 -2.62 0.82
C ALA A 25 -17.19 -3.44 0.15
N GLY A 26 -16.32 -4.13 0.92
CA GLY A 26 -15.26 -4.98 0.36
C GLY A 26 -13.98 -4.26 -0.10
N LYS A 27 -13.88 -2.93 0.05
CA LYS A 27 -12.71 -2.12 -0.39
C LYS A 27 -11.37 -2.70 0.04
N SER A 28 -11.23 -3.06 1.32
CA SER A 28 -9.97 -3.60 1.86
C SER A 28 -9.59 -4.95 1.23
N LEU A 29 -10.58 -5.80 0.95
CA LEU A 29 -10.37 -7.10 0.31
C LEU A 29 -9.96 -6.92 -1.16
N ILE A 30 -10.61 -6.00 -1.88
CA ILE A 30 -10.24 -5.65 -3.26
C ILE A 30 -8.80 -5.15 -3.33
N VAL A 31 -8.39 -4.26 -2.42
CA VAL A 31 -6.99 -3.79 -2.34
C VAL A 31 -6.03 -4.96 -2.12
N ALA A 32 -6.34 -5.89 -1.21
CA ALA A 32 -5.50 -7.06 -0.98
C ALA A 32 -5.40 -7.96 -2.24
N ALA A 33 -6.51 -8.18 -2.94
CA ALA A 33 -6.53 -8.94 -4.19
C ALA A 33 -5.68 -8.26 -5.27
N LEU A 34 -5.81 -6.94 -5.45
CA LEU A 34 -5.01 -6.17 -6.40
C LEU A 34 -3.52 -6.21 -6.06
N CYS A 35 -3.15 -6.04 -4.79
CA CYS A 35 -1.78 -6.21 -4.33
C CYS A 35 -1.23 -7.58 -4.75
N ARG A 36 -1.97 -8.67 -4.47
CA ARG A 36 -1.53 -10.01 -4.84
C ARG A 36 -1.40 -10.20 -6.35
N ILE A 37 -2.34 -9.70 -7.14
CA ILE A 37 -2.31 -9.79 -8.61
C ILE A 37 -1.10 -9.05 -9.17
N TYR A 38 -0.87 -7.82 -8.73
CA TYR A 38 0.26 -7.02 -9.20
C TYR A 38 1.60 -7.61 -8.79
N THR A 39 1.75 -8.08 -7.56
CA THR A 39 2.94 -8.79 -7.12
C THR A 39 3.18 -10.06 -7.96
N LYS A 40 2.14 -10.87 -8.23
CA LYS A 40 2.26 -12.05 -9.11
C LYS A 40 2.64 -11.71 -10.55
N ARG A 41 2.33 -10.50 -11.02
CA ARG A 41 2.74 -9.99 -12.34
C ARG A 41 4.12 -9.32 -12.34
N GLY A 42 4.86 -9.38 -11.23
CA GLY A 42 6.21 -8.82 -11.12
C GLY A 42 6.28 -7.33 -10.82
N TYR A 43 5.14 -6.68 -10.52
CA TYR A 43 5.13 -5.28 -10.13
C TYR A 43 5.47 -5.11 -8.64
N LYS A 44 6.22 -4.05 -8.34
CA LYS A 44 6.34 -3.54 -6.96
C LYS A 44 5.09 -2.73 -6.63
N VAL A 45 4.35 -3.18 -5.62
CA VAL A 45 3.11 -2.54 -5.15
C VAL A 45 3.18 -2.42 -3.64
N ALA A 46 2.66 -1.33 -3.10
CA ALA A 46 2.50 -1.13 -1.67
C ALA A 46 1.07 -0.62 -1.39
N PRO A 47 0.36 -1.19 -0.41
CA PRO A 47 -0.91 -0.65 0.02
C PRO A 47 -0.70 0.59 0.90
N PHE A 48 -1.66 1.50 0.85
CA PHE A 48 -1.70 2.67 1.72
C PHE A 48 -3.14 2.93 2.16
N LYS A 49 -3.31 3.33 3.41
CA LYS A 49 -4.60 3.74 3.95
C LYS A 49 -4.40 5.08 4.67
N SER A 50 -5.08 6.12 4.20
CA SER A 50 -4.93 7.48 4.72
C SER A 50 -5.39 7.63 6.17
N GLN A 51 -6.43 6.88 6.55
CA GLN A 51 -6.97 6.90 7.91
C GLN A 51 -7.33 5.49 8.35
N ASN A 52 -6.87 5.12 9.55
CA ASN A 52 -7.37 3.96 10.24
C ASN A 52 -8.41 4.38 11.29
N MET A 53 -9.63 3.85 11.16
CA MET A 53 -10.73 4.02 12.13
C MET A 53 -11.09 2.68 12.81
N SER A 54 -10.32 1.63 12.53
CA SER A 54 -10.52 0.30 13.13
C SER A 54 -9.83 0.23 14.49
N LEU A 55 -10.56 -0.22 15.50
CA LEU A 55 -10.01 -0.58 16.83
C LEU A 55 -9.16 -1.86 16.78
N ASN A 56 -9.27 -2.65 15.70
CA ASN A 56 -8.43 -3.82 15.48
C ASN A 56 -7.10 -3.40 14.83
N SER A 57 -6.05 -3.30 15.64
CA SER A 57 -4.68 -2.97 15.22
C SER A 57 -3.71 -4.14 15.45
N TYR A 58 -2.55 -4.05 14.80
CA TYR A 58 -1.40 -4.94 14.91
C TYR A 58 -0.18 -4.08 15.23
N THR A 59 0.69 -4.57 16.11
CA THR A 59 1.93 -3.89 16.47
C THR A 59 3.03 -4.26 15.47
N THR A 60 3.56 -3.26 14.75
CA THR A 60 4.68 -3.44 13.83
C THR A 60 5.98 -3.71 14.59
N LYS A 61 7.05 -4.10 13.88
CA LYS A 61 8.38 -4.28 14.49
C LYS A 61 8.94 -3.01 15.16
N GLU A 62 8.45 -1.85 14.74
CA GLU A 62 8.81 -0.54 15.30
C GLU A 62 7.96 -0.17 16.53
N ASN A 63 7.15 -1.10 17.06
CA ASN A 63 6.18 -0.87 18.13
C ASN A 63 5.13 0.21 17.81
N LYS A 64 4.81 0.41 16.52
CA LYS A 64 3.72 1.27 16.08
C LYS A 64 2.48 0.45 15.74
N GLU A 65 1.32 1.08 15.78
CA GLU A 65 0.06 0.41 15.44
C GLU A 65 -0.34 0.61 13.98
N ILE A 66 -0.80 -0.48 13.36
CA ILE A 66 -1.35 -0.48 12.00
C ILE A 66 -2.63 -1.31 11.93
N ALA A 67 -3.57 -0.95 11.05
CA ALA A 67 -4.80 -1.71 10.88
C ALA A 67 -4.55 -3.16 10.45
N ILE A 68 -5.26 -4.15 11.01
CA ILE A 68 -5.16 -5.55 10.58
C ILE A 68 -5.44 -5.70 9.07
N ALA A 69 -6.39 -4.93 8.54
CA ALA A 69 -6.68 -4.93 7.10
C ALA A 69 -5.46 -4.52 6.26
N GLN A 70 -4.64 -3.57 6.73
CA GLN A 70 -3.44 -3.11 6.04
C GLN A 70 -2.29 -4.11 6.20
N VAL A 71 -2.21 -4.86 7.32
CA VAL A 71 -1.31 -6.02 7.46
C VAL A 71 -1.63 -7.10 6.42
N LEU A 72 -2.91 -7.45 6.24
CA LEU A 72 -3.32 -8.41 5.22
C LEU A 72 -2.93 -7.94 3.82
N GLN A 73 -3.11 -6.66 3.52
CA GLN A 73 -2.73 -6.08 2.23
C GLN A 73 -1.21 -6.08 2.02
N ALA A 74 -0.42 -5.76 3.05
CA ALA A 74 1.06 -5.80 2.99
C ALA A 74 1.56 -7.22 2.71
N LYS A 75 0.98 -8.23 3.40
CA LYS A 75 1.23 -9.65 3.12
C LYS A 75 0.85 -10.04 1.68
N ALA A 76 -0.26 -9.51 1.17
CA ALA A 76 -0.67 -9.73 -0.21
C ALA A 76 0.30 -9.10 -1.23
N ALA A 77 0.88 -7.95 -0.90
CA ALA A 77 1.92 -7.27 -1.67
C ALA A 77 3.32 -7.91 -1.54
N ASN A 78 3.50 -8.89 -0.65
CA ASN A 78 4.78 -9.52 -0.32
C ASN A 78 5.81 -8.54 0.27
N ILE A 79 5.34 -7.64 1.15
CA ILE A 79 6.18 -6.69 1.90
C ILE A 79 5.86 -6.79 3.39
N GLU A 80 6.79 -6.33 4.23
CA GLU A 80 6.52 -6.22 5.67
C GLU A 80 5.53 -5.09 5.97
N PRO A 81 4.60 -5.26 6.94
CA PRO A 81 3.74 -4.18 7.40
C PRO A 81 4.55 -3.09 8.12
N THR A 82 4.35 -1.84 7.72
CA THR A 82 5.02 -0.64 8.26
C THR A 82 4.06 0.54 8.24
N VAL A 83 4.26 1.51 9.14
CA VAL A 83 3.43 2.72 9.33
C VAL A 83 4.03 3.89 8.57
#